data_AF-A0A2R6GWC1-F1
#
_entry.id   AF-A0A2R6GWC1-F1
#
_cell.length_a   1.000
_cell.length_b   1.000
_cell.length_c   1.000
_cell.angle_alpha   90.00
_cell.angle_beta   90.00
_cell.angle_gamma   90.00
#
_symmetry.space_group_name_H-M   'P 1'
#
loop_
_entity.id
_entity.type
_entity.pdbx_description
1 polymer ?
#
loop_
_entity_poly.entity_id
_entity_poly.type
_entity_poly.pdbx_seq_one_letter_code
_entity_poly.pdbx_strand_id
1 'polypeptide(L)'
;MPTFDADPERITAFRVDDRYLFAHYFEREDLFDRLREYYDGEQYRFAVPADEFPTVRADLAEEYVEFEVVEDLEPYCVVKEQYTEHADILRDSVAHWERRGHLFFLLESELAVREAVERGATPVAETDFVVGL
;
A
#
# COMPACT_ATOMS: atom_id res chain seq x y z
N MET A 1 -35.96 -2.73 10.01
CA MET A 1 -35.01 -2.58 8.90
C MET A 1 -33.63 -2.73 9.53
N PRO A 2 -32.87 -3.79 9.23
CA PRO A 2 -31.45 -3.74 9.56
C PRO A 2 -30.85 -2.69 8.61
N THR A 3 -30.39 -1.56 9.15
CA THR A 3 -29.38 -0.78 8.44
C THR A 3 -28.19 -1.71 8.33
N PHE A 4 -27.94 -2.21 7.13
CA PHE A 4 -26.60 -2.71 6.82
C PHE A 4 -25.74 -1.46 6.82
N ASP A 5 -25.21 -1.12 8.00
CA ASP A 5 -24.05 -0.25 8.14
C ASP A 5 -22.89 -1.03 7.51
N ALA A 6 -22.84 -1.00 6.17
CA ALA A 6 -21.67 -1.45 5.45
C ALA A 6 -20.61 -0.39 5.74
N ASP A 7 -19.63 -0.75 6.56
CA ASP A 7 -18.47 0.10 6.77
C ASP A 7 -17.83 0.42 5.40
N PRO A 8 -17.48 1.69 5.15
CA PRO A 8 -16.83 2.07 3.90
C PRO A 8 -15.52 1.29 3.76
N GLU A 9 -15.20 0.92 2.53
CA GLU A 9 -13.95 0.24 2.21
C GLU A 9 -12.80 1.23 2.43
N ARG A 10 -11.84 0.87 3.29
CA ARG A 10 -10.71 1.74 3.63
C ARG A 10 -9.44 1.26 2.93
N ILE A 11 -8.82 2.17 2.19
CA ILE A 11 -7.56 1.93 1.48
C ILE A 11 -6.49 2.82 2.11
N THR A 12 -5.35 2.23 2.45
CA THR A 12 -4.19 2.99 2.92
C THR A 12 -3.44 3.58 1.73
N ALA A 13 -3.32 4.90 1.68
CA ALA A 13 -2.54 5.62 0.69
C ALA A 13 -1.27 6.20 1.32
N PHE A 14 -0.12 5.75 0.85
CA PHE A 14 1.19 6.17 1.31
C PHE A 14 1.69 7.35 0.50
N ARG A 15 2.02 8.45 1.19
CA ARG A 15 2.64 9.61 0.55
C ARG A 15 4.13 9.32 0.35
N VAL A 16 4.56 9.25 -0.91
CA VAL A 16 5.97 9.08 -1.31
C VAL A 16 6.31 10.21 -2.29
N ASP A 17 7.26 11.07 -1.92
CA ASP A 17 7.60 12.30 -2.65
C ASP A 17 6.36 13.16 -2.99
N ASP A 18 6.09 13.37 -4.29
CA ASP A 18 4.98 14.10 -4.87
C ASP A 18 3.81 13.20 -5.27
N ARG A 19 3.75 11.96 -4.76
CA ARG A 19 2.73 10.96 -5.15
C ARG A 19 2.12 10.24 -3.96
N TYR A 20 0.94 9.68 -4.20
CA TYR A 20 0.24 8.79 -3.29
C TYR A 20 0.18 7.40 -3.89
N LEU A 21 0.76 6.43 -3.17
CA LEU A 21 0.85 5.04 -3.56
C LEU A 21 -0.15 4.20 -2.76
N PHE A 22 -0.90 3.34 -3.44
CA PHE A 22 -1.71 2.32 -2.78
C PHE A 22 -1.85 1.09 -3.68
N ALA A 23 -1.89 -0.09 -3.07
CA ALA A 23 -2.27 -1.31 -3.76
C ALA A 23 -3.72 -1.62 -3.39
N HIS A 24 -4.55 -1.82 -4.40
CA HIS A 24 -5.93 -2.20 -4.18
C HIS A 24 -6.50 -2.88 -5.42
N TYR A 25 -7.31 -3.90 -5.23
CA TYR A 25 -8.03 -4.56 -6.30
C TYR A 25 -9.49 -4.12 -6.30
N PHE A 26 -9.86 -3.27 -7.26
CA PHE A 26 -11.25 -2.85 -7.45
C PHE A 26 -12.03 -3.97 -8.14
N GLU A 27 -13.01 -4.56 -7.46
CA GLU A 27 -13.94 -5.52 -8.08
C GLU A 27 -14.83 -4.87 -9.15
N ARG A 28 -15.09 -3.57 -8.98
CA ARG A 28 -15.87 -2.74 -9.89
C ARG A 28 -14.98 -2.21 -11.02
N GLU A 29 -15.18 -2.72 -12.23
CA GLU A 29 -14.47 -2.25 -13.43
C GLU A 29 -14.60 -0.73 -13.66
N ASP A 30 -15.73 -0.12 -13.29
CA ASP A 30 -15.94 1.31 -13.45
C ASP A 30 -15.06 2.17 -12.51
N LEU A 31 -14.69 1.65 -11.33
CA LEU A 31 -13.73 2.32 -10.43
C LEU A 31 -12.30 2.14 -10.95
N PHE A 32 -11.97 0.93 -11.39
CA PHE A 32 -10.66 0.66 -11.98
C PHE A 32 -10.42 1.52 -13.23
N ASP A 33 -11.39 1.61 -14.14
CA ASP A 33 -11.25 2.35 -15.39
C ASP A 33 -11.04 3.85 -15.17
N ARG A 34 -11.63 4.41 -14.12
CA ARG A 34 -11.41 5.80 -13.69
C ARG A 34 -9.97 6.04 -13.23
N LEU A 35 -9.37 5.06 -12.57
CA LEU A 35 -8.02 5.16 -12.00
C LEU A 35 -6.93 4.54 -12.87
N ARG A 36 -7.31 3.95 -14.01
CA ARG A 36 -6.43 3.19 -14.90
C ARG A 36 -5.23 4.01 -15.36
N GLU A 37 -5.38 5.32 -15.53
CA GLU A 37 -4.26 6.20 -15.91
C GLU A 37 -3.17 6.29 -14.84
N TYR A 38 -3.53 6.09 -13.57
CA TYR A 38 -2.61 6.08 -12.43
C TYR A 38 -2.09 4.68 -12.08
N TYR A 39 -2.55 3.64 -12.78
CA TYR A 39 -2.19 2.26 -12.49
C TYR A 39 -0.83 1.88 -13.09
N ASP A 40 0.12 1.53 -12.22
CA ASP A 40 1.40 0.93 -12.58
C ASP A 40 1.25 -0.60 -12.60
N GLY A 41 1.14 -1.16 -13.80
CA GLY A 41 1.01 -2.60 -14.01
C GLY A 41 2.31 -3.40 -13.83
N GLU A 42 3.48 -2.74 -13.78
CA GLU A 42 4.74 -3.41 -13.45
C GLU A 42 4.84 -3.64 -11.93
N GLN A 43 4.33 -2.69 -11.15
CA GLN A 43 4.39 -2.71 -9.68
C GLN A 43 3.05 -3.06 -9.03
N TYR A 44 2.03 -3.37 -9.84
CA TYR A 44 0.68 -3.75 -9.43
C TYR A 44 0.04 -2.78 -8.41
N ARG A 45 0.25 -1.48 -8.58
CA ARG A 45 -0.22 -0.44 -7.66
C ARG A 45 -0.73 0.80 -8.38
N PHE A 46 -1.43 1.66 -7.67
CA PHE A 46 -1.76 3.00 -8.13
C PHE A 46 -0.71 4.00 -7.64
N ALA A 47 -0.33 4.93 -8.50
CA ALA A 47 0.57 6.03 -8.21
C ALA A 47 -0.05 7.35 -8.67
N VAL A 48 -0.80 8.00 -7.78
CA VAL A 48 -1.55 9.21 -8.09
C VAL A 48 -0.70 10.44 -7.75
N PRO A 49 -0.53 11.40 -8.67
CA PRO A 49 0.13 12.67 -8.38
C PRO A 49 -0.54 13.42 -7.23
N ALA A 50 0.23 14.09 -6.38
CA ALA A 50 -0.29 14.76 -5.19
C ALA A 50 -1.26 15.92 -5.51
N ASP A 51 -1.17 16.51 -6.70
CA ASP A 51 -2.11 17.52 -7.18
C ASP A 51 -3.45 16.93 -7.66
N GLU A 52 -3.46 15.69 -8.14
CA GLU A 52 -4.66 14.99 -8.62
C GLU A 52 -5.33 14.13 -7.52
N PHE A 53 -4.56 13.72 -6.50
CA PHE A 53 -5.03 12.89 -5.39
C PHE A 53 -6.27 13.42 -4.65
N PRO A 54 -6.41 14.74 -4.36
CA PRO A 54 -7.62 15.26 -3.72
C PRO A 54 -8.90 14.99 -4.52
N THR A 55 -8.82 15.05 -5.85
CA THR A 55 -9.94 14.75 -6.75
C THR A 55 -10.24 13.25 -6.73
N VAL A 56 -9.23 12.41 -6.93
CA VAL A 56 -9.37 10.94 -6.85
C VAL A 56 -9.99 10.50 -5.52
N ARG A 57 -9.54 11.10 -4.41
CA ARG A 57 -10.07 10.82 -3.07
C ARG A 57 -11.55 11.22 -2.94
N ALA A 58 -11.94 12.36 -3.49
CA ALA A 58 -13.33 12.81 -3.45
C ALA A 58 -14.22 11.87 -4.28
N ASP A 59 -13.78 11.51 -5.48
CA ASP A 59 -14.51 10.63 -6.40
C ASP A 59 -14.74 9.23 -5.79
N LEU A 60 -13.72 8.67 -5.12
CA LEU A 60 -13.84 7.38 -4.45
C LEU A 60 -14.70 7.44 -3.18
N ALA A 61 -14.69 8.57 -2.46
CA ALA A 61 -15.55 8.74 -1.29
C ALA A 61 -17.04 8.74 -1.65
N GLU A 62 -17.42 9.22 -2.84
CA GLU A 62 -18.80 9.12 -3.35
C GLU A 62 -19.24 7.66 -3.59
N GLU A 63 -18.28 6.75 -3.74
CA GLU A 63 -18.48 5.32 -4.01
C GLU A 63 -18.30 4.46 -2.74
N TYR A 64 -18.31 5.07 -1.56
CA TYR A 64 -18.07 4.43 -0.25
C TYR A 64 -16.65 3.84 -0.08
N VAL A 65 -15.67 4.39 -0.79
CA VAL A 65 -14.25 4.04 -0.67
C VAL A 65 -13.50 5.22 -0.05
N GLU A 66 -12.92 5.03 1.13
CA GLU A 66 -12.18 6.07 1.86
C GLU A 66 -10.68 5.81 1.84
N PHE A 67 -9.89 6.88 1.72
CA PHE A 67 -8.44 6.81 1.88
C PHE A 67 -7.97 7.24 3.26
N GLU A 68 -7.17 6.39 3.88
CA GLU A 68 -6.32 6.74 5.01
C GLU A 68 -4.95 7.15 4.49
N VAL A 69 -4.60 8.43 4.66
CA VAL A 69 -3.31 8.96 4.20
C VAL A 69 -2.25 8.74 5.27
N VAL A 70 -1.18 8.03 4.89
CA VAL A 70 -0.02 7.77 5.75
C VAL A 70 1.20 8.48 5.18
N GLU A 71 1.80 9.36 5.99
CA GLU A 71 3.05 10.05 5.66
C GLU A 71 4.28 9.39 6.30
N ASP A 72 4.08 8.72 7.44
CA ASP A 72 5.13 7.95 8.09
C ASP A 72 5.09 6.50 7.60
N LEU A 73 6.03 6.17 6.71
CA LEU A 73 6.12 4.86 6.06
C LEU A 73 6.78 3.82 6.96
N GLU A 74 7.59 4.24 7.94
CA GLU A 74 8.43 3.36 8.74
C GLU A 74 7.63 2.25 9.47
N PRO A 75 6.45 2.53 10.07
CA PRO A 75 5.62 1.50 10.72
C PRO A 75 5.08 0.42 9.76
N TYR A 76 5.04 0.73 8.46
CA TYR A 76 4.50 -0.14 7.41
C TYR A 76 5.61 -0.85 6.62
N CYS A 77 6.86 -0.57 6.96
CA CYS A 77 8.01 -1.14 6.26
C CYS A 77 8.58 -2.34 7.00
N VAL A 78 8.78 -3.43 6.26
CA VAL A 78 9.51 -4.62 6.74
C VAL A 78 10.68 -4.94 5.81
N VAL A 79 11.68 -5.61 6.36
CA VAL A 79 12.87 -6.06 5.65
C VAL A 79 13.03 -7.57 5.79
N LYS A 80 13.52 -8.22 4.73
CA LYS A 80 13.80 -9.65 4.69
C LYS A 80 15.02 -9.95 3.83
N GLU A 81 15.74 -11.03 4.12
CA GLU A 81 16.88 -11.46 3.30
C GLU A 81 16.42 -11.91 1.90
N GLN A 82 17.11 -11.46 0.85
CA GLN A 82 16.68 -11.64 -0.55
C GLN A 82 16.57 -13.11 -1.03
N TYR A 83 17.19 -14.05 -0.32
CA TYR A 83 17.23 -15.48 -0.67
C TYR A 83 16.21 -16.33 0.08
N THR A 84 15.23 -15.71 0.73
CA THR A 84 14.19 -16.39 1.49
C THR A 84 12.83 -16.29 0.79
N GLU A 85 11.91 -17.22 1.06
CA GLU A 85 10.57 -17.18 0.46
C GLU A 85 9.79 -15.94 0.93
N HIS A 86 9.30 -15.13 -0.02
CA HIS A 86 8.62 -13.86 0.27
C HIS A 86 7.42 -13.58 -0.65
N ALA A 87 6.93 -14.60 -1.36
CA ALA A 87 5.80 -14.47 -2.28
C ALA A 87 4.51 -13.99 -1.57
N ASP A 88 4.27 -14.46 -0.34
CA ASP A 88 3.12 -14.05 0.45
C ASP A 88 3.23 -12.59 0.89
N ILE A 89 4.44 -12.12 1.21
CA ILE A 89 4.69 -10.72 1.62
C ILE A 89 4.54 -9.77 0.43
N LEU A 90 4.96 -10.21 -0.78
CA LEU A 90 4.80 -9.43 -2.01
C LEU A 90 3.34 -9.12 -2.31
N ARG A 91 2.44 -10.06 -2.03
CA ARG A 91 1.00 -9.91 -2.31
C ARG A 91 0.38 -8.75 -1.53
N ASP A 92 0.81 -8.57 -0.29
CA ASP A 92 0.28 -7.55 0.62
C ASP A 92 1.11 -6.24 0.56
N SER A 93 2.05 -6.16 -0.39
CA SER A 93 2.97 -5.02 -0.55
C SER A 93 2.46 -3.99 -1.55
N VAL A 94 2.49 -2.73 -1.14
CA VAL A 94 2.29 -1.55 -2.01
C VAL A 94 3.55 -1.24 -2.81
N ALA A 95 4.72 -1.43 -2.21
CA ALA A 95 5.99 -1.26 -2.90
C ALA A 95 7.04 -2.20 -2.33
N HIS A 96 8.04 -2.55 -3.14
CA HIS A 96 9.19 -3.30 -2.68
C HIS A 96 10.46 -2.83 -3.42
N TRP A 97 11.60 -2.92 -2.75
CA TRP A 97 12.89 -2.55 -3.32
C TRP A 97 14.03 -3.35 -2.69
N GLU A 98 15.14 -3.50 -3.40
CA GLU A 98 16.32 -4.19 -2.89
C GLU A 98 17.39 -3.19 -2.47
N ARG A 99 18.01 -3.42 -1.31
CA ARG A 99 19.16 -2.65 -0.85
C ARG A 99 20.09 -3.51 0.00
N ARG A 100 21.39 -3.49 -0.33
CA ARG A 100 22.45 -4.19 0.43
C ARG A 100 22.14 -5.67 0.69
N GLY A 101 21.58 -6.38 -0.30
CA GLY A 101 21.25 -7.80 -0.16
C GLY A 101 19.95 -8.10 0.60
N HIS A 102 19.17 -7.08 0.92
CA HIS A 102 17.90 -7.19 1.64
C HIS A 102 16.76 -6.67 0.77
N LEU A 103 15.62 -7.33 0.83
CA LEU A 103 14.36 -6.89 0.25
C LEU A 103 13.57 -6.12 1.30
N PHE A 104 13.12 -4.94 0.91
CA PHE A 104 12.26 -4.08 1.69
C PHE A 104 10.87 -4.12 1.08
N PHE A 105 9.86 -4.06 1.95
CA PHE A 105 8.45 -4.09 1.56
C PHE A 105 7.71 -3.00 2.33
N LEU A 106 7.00 -2.14 1.61
CA LEU A 106 5.98 -1.25 2.15
C LEU A 106 4.64 -1.98 2.06
N LEU A 107 4.01 -2.24 3.19
CA LEU A 107 2.81 -3.07 3.27
C LEU A 107 1.54 -2.24 3.39
N GLU A 108 0.42 -2.76 2.88
CA GLU A 108 -0.85 -2.03 2.80
C GLU A 108 -1.50 -1.72 4.16
N SER A 109 -1.11 -2.42 5.23
CA SER A 109 -1.66 -2.24 6.57
C SER A 109 -0.74 -2.73 7.68
N GLU A 110 -0.96 -2.28 8.91
CA GLU A 110 -0.28 -2.84 10.09
C GLU A 110 -0.56 -4.33 10.29
N LEU A 111 -1.72 -4.83 9.84
CA LEU A 111 -2.02 -6.26 9.91
C LEU A 111 -1.07 -7.03 8.99
N ALA A 112 -0.90 -6.56 7.74
CA ALA A 112 0.07 -7.14 6.81
C ALA A 112 1.50 -7.11 7.38
N VAL A 113 1.89 -6.04 8.08
CA VAL A 113 3.18 -5.97 8.80
C VAL A 113 3.31 -7.08 9.83
N ARG A 114 2.30 -7.26 10.70
CA ARG A 114 2.33 -8.32 11.71
C ARG A 114 2.44 -9.70 11.08
N GLU A 115 1.66 -9.96 10.03
CA GLU A 115 1.72 -11.24 9.33
C GLU A 115 3.08 -11.46 8.64
N ALA A 116 3.67 -10.43 8.05
CA ALA A 116 5.00 -10.51 7.45
C ALA A 116 6.08 -10.82 8.52
N VAL A 117 5.95 -10.25 9.72
CA VAL A 117 6.84 -10.55 10.86
C VAL A 117 6.68 -11.99 11.32
N GLU A 118 5.45 -12.52 11.40
CA GLU A 118 5.22 -13.94 11.69
C GLU A 118 5.84 -14.86 10.62
N ARG A 119 5.97 -14.38 9.39
CA ARG A 119 6.64 -15.05 8.26
C ARG A 119 8.16 -14.77 8.20
N GLY A 120 8.74 -14.21 9.26
CA GLY A 120 10.17 -14.01 9.42
C GLY A 120 10.74 -12.75 8.77
N ALA A 121 9.91 -11.77 8.42
CA ALA A 121 10.38 -10.42 8.16
C ALA A 121 10.70 -9.68 9.47
N THR A 122 11.44 -8.58 9.37
CA THR A 122 11.76 -7.71 10.52
C THR A 122 11.24 -6.30 10.23
N PRO A 123 10.54 -5.62 11.16
CA PRO A 123 10.16 -4.23 10.96
C PRO A 123 11.40 -3.36 10.74
N VAL A 124 11.35 -2.41 9.80
CA VAL A 124 12.50 -1.54 9.51
C VAL A 124 12.90 -0.73 10.74
N ALA A 125 11.91 -0.29 11.54
CA ALA A 125 12.11 0.40 12.83
C ALA A 125 12.97 -0.37 13.84
N GLU A 126 13.06 -1.71 13.71
CA GLU A 126 13.86 -2.56 14.59
C GLU A 126 15.27 -2.84 14.03
N THR A 127 15.64 -2.19 12.93
CA THR A 127 16.92 -2.38 12.24
C THR A 127 17.69 -1.07 12.09
N ASP A 128 18.97 -1.16 11.73
CA ASP A 128 19.78 0.01 11.37
C ASP A 128 19.51 0.52 9.94
N PHE A 129 18.51 -0.04 9.25
CA PHE A 129 18.13 0.38 7.92
C PHE A 129 17.17 1.57 7.95
N VAL A 130 17.18 2.35 6.87
CA VAL A 130 16.22 3.45 6.66
C VAL A 130 15.41 3.14 5.41
N VAL A 131 14.11 3.46 5.46
CA VAL A 131 13.14 3.22 4.36
C VAL A 131 13.70 3.74 3.03
N GLY A 132 14.08 5.01 2.98
CA GLY A 132 14.78 5.59 1.82
C GLY A 132 13.99 5.46 0.51
N LEU A 133 12.67 5.63 0.59
CA LEU A 133 11.72 5.79 -0.52
C LEU A 133 11.56 7.27 -0.85
#